data_AF-A0A3A1Y1E3-F1
#
_entry.id   AF-A0A3A1Y1E3-F1
#
_cell.length_a   1.000
_cell.length_b   1.000
_cell.length_c   1.000
_cell.angle_alpha   90.00
_cell.angle_beta   90.00
_cell.angle_gamma   90.00
#
_symmetry.space_group_name_H-M   'P 1'
#
loop_
_entity.id
_entity.type
_entity.pdbx_description
1 polymer ?
#
loop_
_entity_poly.entity_id
_entity_poly.type
_entity_poly.pdbx_seq_one_letter_code
_entity_poly.pdbx_strand_id
1 'polypeptide(L)' 'HTGKYAKSWALKTVKETENALTLVVHSKNKYQLTHLLEYGHAKRGGGRVGARAHIKLAEEKAVKSFEEKIREAIEHD' A
#
# COMPACT_ATOMS: atom_id res chain seq x y z
N HIS A 1 2.38 10.18 -18.52
CA HIS A 1 2.66 8.89 -17.82
C HIS A 1 1.56 7.88 -18.12
N THR A 2 1.88 6.63 -18.43
CA THR A 2 0.92 5.62 -18.96
C THR A 2 0.01 4.96 -17.91
N GLY A 3 0.08 5.36 -16.63
CA GLY A 3 -0.75 4.82 -15.53
C GLY A 3 -0.52 3.33 -15.18
N LYS A 4 0.39 2.65 -15.90
CA LYS A 4 0.65 1.20 -15.75
C LYS A 4 1.04 0.79 -14.33
N TYR A 5 1.76 1.65 -13.60
CA TYR A 5 2.11 1.40 -12.20
C TYR A 5 0.87 1.39 -11.30
N ALA A 6 0.03 2.41 -11.40
CA ALA A 6 -1.22 2.48 -10.64
C ALA A 6 -2.14 1.29 -10.94
N LYS A 7 -2.23 0.87 -12.21
CA LYS A 7 -3.02 -0.31 -12.63
C LYS A 7 -2.43 -1.65 -12.19
N SER A 8 -1.22 -1.69 -11.64
CA SER A 8 -0.57 -2.94 -11.22
C SER A 8 -1.02 -3.43 -9.84
N TRP A 9 -1.67 -2.57 -9.05
CA TRP A 9 -2.15 -2.91 -7.71
C TRP A 9 -3.28 -3.93 -7.76
N ALA A 10 -3.26 -4.87 -6.83
CA ALA A 10 -4.27 -5.89 -6.68
C ALA A 10 -4.48 -6.28 -5.23
N LEU A 11 -5.69 -6.78 -4.96
CA LEU A 11 -6.09 -7.33 -3.69
C LEU A 11 -6.07 -8.85 -3.76
N LYS A 12 -5.63 -9.48 -2.66
CA LYS A 12 -5.71 -10.91 -2.46
C LYS A 12 -6.30 -11.17 -1.07
N THR A 13 -7.38 -11.92 -1.00
CA THR A 13 -7.90 -12.46 0.25
C THR A 13 -7.00 -13.61 0.70
N VAL A 14 -6.42 -13.50 1.89
CA VAL A 14 -5.54 -14.53 2.47
C VAL A 14 -6.32 -15.40 3.44
N LYS A 15 -7.23 -14.80 4.20
CA LYS A 15 -8.08 -15.51 5.16
C LYS A 15 -9.44 -14.83 5.22
N GLU A 16 -10.48 -15.62 5.20
CA GLU A 16 -11.85 -15.17 5.39
C GLU A 16 -12.56 -16.20 6.27
N THR A 17 -13.11 -15.73 7.37
CA THR A 17 -13.86 -16.50 8.38
C THR A 17 -14.98 -15.61 8.89
N GLU A 18 -15.97 -16.18 9.57
CA GLU A 18 -17.12 -15.45 10.11
C GLU A 18 -16.72 -14.22 10.95
N ASN A 19 -15.60 -14.33 11.69
CA ASN A 19 -15.14 -13.29 12.62
C ASN A 19 -13.84 -12.59 12.19
N ALA A 20 -13.28 -12.91 11.02
CA ALA A 20 -12.02 -12.30 10.59
C ALA A 20 -11.84 -12.31 9.07
N LEU A 21 -11.32 -11.19 8.57
CA LEU A 21 -10.94 -10.99 7.18
C LEU A 21 -9.50 -10.47 7.11
N THR A 22 -8.65 -11.12 6.32
CA THR A 22 -7.26 -10.71 6.07
C THR A 22 -7.04 -10.53 4.59
N LEU A 23 -6.75 -9.29 4.19
CA LEU A 23 -6.51 -8.89 2.81
C LEU A 23 -5.05 -8.45 2.65
N VAL A 24 -4.47 -8.73 1.48
CA VAL A 24 -3.13 -8.26 1.10
C VAL A 24 -3.22 -7.45 -0.18
N VAL A 25 -2.72 -6.22 -0.12
CA VAL A 25 -2.54 -5.34 -1.29
C VAL A 25 -1.13 -5.50 -1.82
N HIS A 26 -0.98 -5.78 -3.12
CA HIS A 26 0.34 -5.98 -3.73
C HIS A 26 0.37 -5.51 -5.19
N SER A 27 1.57 -5.20 -5.71
CA SER A 27 1.76 -4.95 -7.14
C SER A 27 2.00 -6.27 -7.87
N LYS A 28 1.13 -6.61 -8.82
CA LYS A 28 1.18 -7.87 -9.59
C LYS A 28 2.44 -8.00 -10.45
N ASN A 29 2.86 -6.91 -11.10
CA ASN A 29 3.91 -6.95 -12.14
C ASN A 29 4.83 -5.72 -12.13
N LYS A 30 4.78 -4.90 -11.08
CA LYS A 30 5.66 -3.74 -10.88
C LYS A 30 6.30 -3.71 -9.48
N TYR A 31 6.39 -4.86 -8.81
CA TYR A 31 6.94 -4.97 -7.46
C TYR A 31 8.38 -4.46 -7.34
N GLN A 32 9.21 -4.61 -8.39
CA GLN A 32 10.57 -4.06 -8.36
C GLN A 32 10.53 -2.53 -8.29
N LEU A 33 9.69 -1.89 -9.11
CA LEU A 33 9.54 -0.44 -9.09
C LEU A 33 9.00 0.03 -7.73
N THR A 34 8.03 -0.69 -7.17
CA THR A 34 7.52 -0.45 -5.82
C THR A 34 8.66 -0.46 -4.79
N HIS A 35 9.51 -1.48 -4.80
CA HIS A 35 10.64 -1.58 -3.88
C HIS A 35 11.62 -0.40 -4.03
N LEU A 36 11.97 -0.03 -5.26
CA LEU A 36 12.88 1.10 -5.51
C LEU A 36 12.28 2.44 -5.05
N LEU A 37 10.96 2.60 -5.16
CA LEU A 37 10.28 3.79 -4.67
C LEU A 37 10.23 3.81 -3.15
N GLU A 38 9.92 2.70 -2.48
CA GLU A 38 9.81 2.69 -1.02
C GLU A 38 11.17 2.77 -0.30
N TYR A 39 12.24 2.22 -0.88
CA TYR A 39 13.53 2.09 -0.18
C TYR A 39 14.69 2.82 -0.85
N GLY A 40 14.49 3.35 -2.06
CA GLY A 40 15.57 3.89 -2.88
C GLY A 40 16.49 2.78 -3.40
N HIS A 41 17.57 3.17 -4.08
CA HIS A 41 18.54 2.20 -4.62
C HIS A 41 19.89 2.83 -4.95
N ALA A 42 20.91 1.99 -5.11
CA ALA A 42 22.21 2.42 -5.62
C ALA A 42 22.17 2.65 -7.13
N LYS A 43 22.91 3.65 -7.62
CA LYS A 43 23.07 3.89 -9.07
C LYS A 43 24.27 3.10 -9.60
N ARG A 44 24.22 2.73 -10.89
CA ARG A 44 25.32 2.00 -11.56
C ARG A 44 26.66 2.76 -11.55
N GLY A 45 26.64 4.10 -11.61
CA GLY A 45 27.84 4.95 -11.65
C GLY A 45 28.27 5.51 -10.29
N GLY A 46 27.85 4.90 -9.18
CA GLY A 46 28.09 5.42 -7.84
C GLY A 46 26.99 6.38 -7.35
N GLY A 47 26.88 6.50 -6.03
CA GLY A 47 25.82 7.26 -5.36
C GLY A 47 24.49 6.50 -5.24
N ARG A 48 23.49 7.17 -4.63
CA ARG A 48 22.17 6.59 -4.32
C ARG A 48 21.03 7.46 -4.86
N VAL A 49 19.89 6.83 -5.12
CA VAL A 49 18.59 7.47 -5.32
C VAL A 49 17.82 7.31 -4.02
N GLY A 50 17.36 8.43 -3.46
CA GLY A 50 16.53 8.44 -2.26
C GLY A 50 15.15 7.80 -2.50
N ALA A 51 14.57 7.27 -1.43
CA ALA A 51 13.21 6.74 -1.45
C ALA A 51 12.17 7.85 -1.64
N ARG A 52 11.03 7.46 -2.21
CA ARG A 52 9.76 8.19 -2.28
C ARG A 52 8.65 7.26 -1.80
N ALA A 53 8.63 7.04 -0.49
CA ALA A 53 7.66 6.18 0.16
C ALA A 53 6.24 6.73 -0.04
N HIS A 54 5.34 5.90 -0.54
CA HIS A 54 3.94 6.25 -0.79
C HIS A 54 2.98 5.19 -0.27
N ILE A 55 3.40 3.91 -0.21
CA ILE A 55 2.58 2.84 0.39
C ILE A 55 2.42 3.08 1.87
N LYS A 56 3.52 3.35 2.59
CA LYS A 56 3.47 3.57 4.04
C LYS A 56 2.54 4.73 4.41
N LEU A 57 2.65 5.85 3.67
CA LEU A 57 1.78 7.01 3.87
C LEU A 57 0.31 6.69 3.54
N ALA A 58 0.05 5.84 2.57
CA ALA A 58 -1.30 5.41 2.22
C ALA A 58 -1.89 4.46 3.29
N GLU A 59 -1.08 3.54 3.82
CA GLU A 59 -1.44 2.63 4.91
C GLU A 59 -1.81 3.40 6.18
N GLU A 60 -0.95 4.31 6.64
CA GLU A 60 -1.21 5.12 7.83
C GLU A 60 -2.52 5.92 7.71
N LYS A 61 -2.77 6.51 6.54
CA LYS A 61 -4.03 7.21 6.26
C LYS A 61 -5.23 6.28 6.24
N ALA A 62 -5.09 5.11 5.63
CA ALA A 62 -6.15 4.11 5.56
C ALA A 62 -6.56 3.64 6.95
N VAL A 63 -5.58 3.29 7.81
CA VAL A 63 -5.83 2.89 9.21
C VAL A 63 -6.60 3.97 9.96
N LYS A 64 -6.11 5.22 9.92
CA LYS A 64 -6.77 6.33 10.59
C LYS A 64 -8.21 6.54 10.11
N SER A 65 -8.43 6.57 8.80
CA SER A 65 -9.77 6.75 8.24
C SER A 65 -10.72 5.60 8.54
N PHE A 66 -10.20 4.38 8.70
CA PHE A 66 -10.99 3.21 9.05
C PHE A 66 -11.44 3.26 10.51
N GLU A 67 -10.53 3.60 11.42
CA GLU A 67 -10.85 3.80 12.85
C GLU A 67 -11.87 4.93 13.05
N GLU A 68 -11.71 6.05 12.34
CA GLU A 68 -12.67 7.17 12.39
C GLU A 68 -14.06 6.73 11.97
N LYS A 69 -14.19 6.02 10.84
CA LYS A 69 -15.48 5.52 10.35
C LYS A 69 -16.14 4.51 11.29
N ILE A 70 -15.34 3.65 11.93
CA ILE A 70 -15.88 2.73 12.95
C ILE A 70 -16.43 3.53 14.13
N ARG A 71 -15.70 4.54 14.60
CA ARG A 71 -16.15 5.38 15.71
C ARG A 71 -17.45 6.11 15.36
N GLU A 72 -17.50 6.75 14.19
CA GLU A 72 -18.71 7.42 13.68
C GLU A 72 -19.91 6.46 13.58
N ALA A 73 -19.71 5.25 13.05
CA ALA A 73 -20.77 4.26 12.94
C ALA A 73 -21.33 3.82 14.30
N ILE A 74 -20.47 3.70 15.33
CA ILE A 74 -20.89 3.33 16.69
C ILE A 74 -21.57 4.49 17.41
N GLU A 75 -21.12 5.74 17.18
CA GLU A 75 -21.71 6.93 17.81
C GLU A 75 -23.06 7.34 17.21
N HIS A 76 -23.34 6.93 15.97
CA HIS A 76 -24.56 7.25 15.23
C HIS A 76 -25.57 6.09 15.11
N ASP A 77 -25.29 4.94 15.75
CA ASP A 77 -26.23 3.84 15.99
C ASP A 77 -26.96 4.02 17.34
#